data_AF-A0AB37T547-F1
#
_entry.id   AF-A0AB37T547-F1
#
_cell.length_a   1.000
_cell.length_b   1.000
_cell.length_c   1.000
_cell.angle_alpha   90.00
_cell.angle_beta   90.00
_cell.angle_gamma   90.00
#
_symmetry.space_group_name_H-M   'P 1'
#
loop_
_entity.id
_entity.type
_entity.pdbx_description
1 polymer ?
#
loop_
_entity_poly.entity_id
_entity_poly.type
_entity_poly.pdbx_seq_one_letter_code
_entity_poly.pdbx_strand_id
1 'polypeptide(L)'
;MISATPTGHAEPWWENAGIDGLVIHLRDQRALVPAEVAAMLLDEQGITSDAGADLLRLDSEMRDLDKRLAARVAADAAEVARCRREYSAVRKTCFGRKRRARDELDEANRVHGEASMVHAEVVELKAILRSFVVALAPREGLLAEAAAGWVRSSAVPAGVSVFEDVRNFLADTRREAAPDGLAGTIGGEDFGDLWRREGDDPVEQPLARTGCWLVGYIKRTREIYAVRRCDTRTREVWLLGRGFSAAHAHDLLTPLTARMQEPNSLILVANEVVGAAHEHNGGRA
;
A
#
# COMPACT_ATOMS: atom_id res chain seq x y z
N MET A 1 25.97 6.55 25.81
CA MET A 1 26.91 5.41 25.88
C MET A 1 26.15 4.23 26.46
N ILE A 2 25.53 3.44 25.59
CA ILE A 2 24.89 2.17 25.94
C ILE A 2 25.49 1.17 24.97
N SER A 3 26.54 0.49 25.41
CA SER A 3 27.09 -0.67 24.71
C SER A 3 26.79 -1.86 25.61
N ALA A 4 25.68 -2.53 25.32
CA ALA A 4 25.38 -3.83 25.85
C ALA A 4 25.38 -4.74 24.63
N THR A 5 26.39 -5.60 24.49
CA THR A 5 26.35 -6.70 23.52
C THR A 5 25.55 -7.83 24.17
N PRO A 6 24.31 -8.10 23.76
CA PRO A 6 23.50 -9.08 24.44
C PRO A 6 23.59 -10.39 23.65
N THR A 7 24.25 -11.37 24.23
CA THR A 7 24.28 -12.74 23.70
C THR A 7 22.88 -13.35 23.81
N GLY A 8 22.10 -13.31 22.72
CA GLY A 8 20.88 -14.11 22.59
C GLY A 8 19.66 -13.49 21.93
N HIS A 9 19.75 -12.35 21.22
CA HIS A 9 18.58 -11.77 20.57
C HIS A 9 18.14 -12.57 19.34
N ALA A 10 16.92 -13.12 19.39
CA ALA A 10 16.20 -13.60 18.22
C ALA A 10 15.67 -12.45 17.36
N GLU A 11 15.56 -11.25 17.93
CA GLU A 11 14.97 -10.06 17.31
C GLU A 11 16.04 -9.08 16.79
N PRO A 12 15.73 -8.30 15.74
CA PRO A 12 16.63 -7.28 15.22
C PRO A 12 16.95 -6.20 16.27
N TRP A 13 18.21 -5.76 16.37
CA TRP A 13 18.64 -4.72 17.32
C TRP A 13 19.63 -3.72 16.72
N TRP A 14 19.81 -2.57 17.39
CA TRP A 14 20.64 -1.46 16.92
C TRP A 14 22.04 -1.40 17.56
N GLU A 15 23.06 -1.18 16.75
CA GLU A 15 24.37 -0.71 17.20
C GLU A 15 24.60 0.72 16.68
N ASN A 16 24.91 1.65 17.58
CA ASN A 16 25.37 2.99 17.19
C ASN A 16 26.90 2.95 17.06
N ALA A 17 27.39 2.92 15.82
CA ALA A 17 28.81 2.83 15.49
C ALA A 17 29.53 4.22 15.53
N GLY A 18 28.91 5.23 16.15
CA GLY A 18 29.47 6.57 16.26
C GLY A 18 29.50 7.28 14.91
N ILE A 19 30.69 7.58 14.40
CA ILE A 19 30.87 8.30 13.12
C ILE A 19 30.43 7.45 11.93
N ASP A 20 30.49 6.13 12.06
CA ASP A 20 30.18 5.20 10.98
C ASP A 20 28.65 5.03 10.77
N GLY A 21 27.82 5.56 11.67
CA GLY A 21 26.36 5.58 11.56
C GLY A 21 25.63 4.52 12.38
N LEU A 22 24.36 4.29 12.03
CA LEU A 22 23.48 3.33 12.71
C LEU A 22 23.56 1.98 12.00
N VAL A 23 23.80 0.89 12.73
CA VAL A 23 23.91 -0.47 12.20
C VAL A 23 22.77 -1.31 12.77
N ILE A 24 22.08 -2.07 11.90
CA ILE A 24 21.14 -3.10 12.31
C ILE A 24 21.84 -4.45 12.38
N HIS A 25 21.56 -5.20 13.43
CA HIS A 25 21.97 -6.58 13.61
C HIS A 25 20.77 -7.50 13.49
N LEU A 26 20.89 -8.46 12.58
CA LEU A 26 20.08 -9.65 12.47
C LEU A 26 20.91 -10.84 12.97
N ARG A 27 20.26 -11.98 13.22
CA ARG A 27 20.90 -13.17 13.81
C ARG A 27 22.20 -13.60 13.10
N ASP A 28 22.25 -13.49 11.77
CA ASP A 28 23.37 -13.90 10.93
C ASP A 28 23.91 -12.79 10.00
N GLN A 29 23.42 -11.56 10.14
CA GLN A 29 23.79 -10.45 9.26
C GLN A 29 23.87 -9.14 10.04
N ARG A 30 24.78 -8.26 9.63
CA ARG A 30 24.78 -6.86 10.03
C ARG A 30 24.78 -5.98 8.79
N ALA A 31 24.10 -4.84 8.86
CA ALA A 31 24.08 -3.89 7.77
C ALA A 31 24.06 -2.47 8.28
N LEU A 32 24.77 -1.59 7.56
CA LEU A 32 24.71 -0.16 7.81
C LEU A 32 23.38 0.38 7.29
N VAL A 33 22.67 1.12 8.14
CA VAL A 33 21.43 1.81 7.77
C VAL A 33 21.78 3.00 6.87
N PRO A 34 21.06 3.22 5.74
CA PRO A 34 21.24 4.41 4.92
C PRO A 34 21.17 5.69 5.74
N ALA A 35 22.05 6.65 5.44
CA ALA A 35 22.25 7.83 6.28
C ALA A 35 20.98 8.65 6.47
N GLU A 36 20.16 8.74 5.42
CA GLU A 36 18.88 9.45 5.40
C GLU A 36 17.86 8.79 6.32
N VAL A 37 17.80 7.45 6.30
CA VAL A 37 16.92 6.66 7.18
C VAL A 37 17.41 6.75 8.63
N ALA A 38 18.73 6.65 8.84
CA ALA A 38 19.33 6.77 10.16
C ALA A 38 19.07 8.16 10.77
N ALA A 39 19.18 9.23 9.98
CA ALA A 39 18.89 10.59 10.43
C ALA A 39 17.45 10.72 10.94
N MET A 40 16.46 10.21 10.20
CA MET A 40 15.06 10.23 10.65
C MET A 40 14.81 9.42 11.92
N LEU A 41 15.38 8.20 12.00
CA LEU A 41 15.25 7.34 13.18
C LEU A 41 15.82 7.99 14.45
N LEU A 42 16.88 8.78 14.29
CA LEU A 42 17.56 9.46 15.40
C LEU A 42 16.91 10.80 15.78
N ASP A 43 16.28 11.50 14.83
CA ASP A 43 15.73 12.85 15.05
C ASP A 43 14.30 12.85 15.60
N GLU A 44 13.39 12.04 15.03
CA GLU A 44 11.96 12.23 15.32
C GLU A 44 11.47 11.55 16.61
N GLN A 45 11.98 10.36 16.97
CA GLN A 45 11.34 9.54 18.01
C GLN A 45 12.31 8.76 18.92
N GLY A 46 13.60 8.78 18.60
CA GLY A 46 14.56 7.87 19.21
C GLY A 46 14.33 6.42 18.80
N ILE A 47 15.42 5.67 18.82
CA ILE A 47 15.43 4.23 18.56
C ILE A 47 15.09 3.46 19.85
N THR A 48 14.29 2.41 19.72
CA THR A 48 13.95 1.47 20.80
C THR A 48 14.94 0.30 20.81
N SER A 49 14.72 -0.71 21.64
CA SER A 49 15.51 -1.95 21.57
C SER A 49 15.10 -2.87 20.43
N ASP A 50 13.93 -2.65 19.82
CA ASP A 50 13.40 -3.46 18.72
C ASP A 50 13.58 -2.70 17.40
N ALA A 51 14.66 -3.05 16.68
CA ALA A 51 14.98 -2.42 15.42
C ALA A 51 13.97 -2.71 14.32
N GLY A 52 13.27 -3.85 14.40
CA GLY A 52 12.23 -4.20 13.46
C GLY A 52 11.01 -3.31 13.62
N ALA A 53 10.53 -3.15 14.84
CA ALA A 53 9.40 -2.26 15.14
C ALA A 53 9.69 -0.81 14.74
N ASP A 54 10.90 -0.32 14.98
CA ASP A 54 11.30 1.04 14.62
C ASP A 54 11.24 1.30 13.11
N LEU A 55 11.76 0.37 12.29
CA LEU A 55 11.72 0.50 10.83
C LEU A 55 10.29 0.43 10.29
N LEU A 56 9.43 -0.42 10.84
CA LEU A 56 8.03 -0.55 10.42
C LEU A 56 7.19 0.67 10.82
N ARG A 57 7.44 1.22 12.02
CA ARG A 57 6.85 2.49 12.47
C ARG A 57 7.23 3.63 11.53
N LEU A 58 8.51 3.75 11.19
CA LEU A 58 9.00 4.77 10.26
C LEU A 58 8.37 4.63 8.86
N ASP A 59 8.22 3.42 8.32
CA ASP A 59 7.48 3.22 7.05
C ASP A 59 6.04 3.72 7.14
N SER A 60 5.34 3.43 8.24
CA SER A 60 3.97 3.91 8.42
C SER A 60 3.88 5.43 8.46
N GLU A 61 4.78 6.09 9.18
CA GLU A 61 4.80 7.55 9.28
C GLU A 61 5.09 8.20 7.92
N MET A 62 6.02 7.63 7.15
CA MET A 62 6.28 8.06 5.78
C MET A 62 5.08 7.81 4.87
N ARG A 63 4.34 6.71 5.00
CA ARG A 63 3.10 6.46 4.25
C ARG A 63 2.02 7.49 4.57
N ASP A 64 1.91 7.89 5.83
CA ASP A 64 0.94 8.89 6.27
C ASP A 64 1.30 10.28 5.78
N LEU A 65 2.60 10.60 5.81
CA LEU A 65 3.14 11.84 5.26
C LEU A 65 2.97 11.88 3.73
N ASP A 66 3.32 10.82 3.02
CA ASP A 66 3.11 10.63 1.58
C ASP A 66 1.64 10.87 1.19
N LYS A 67 0.69 10.23 1.90
CA LYS A 67 -0.74 10.43 1.65
C LYS A 67 -1.19 11.89 1.84
N ARG A 68 -0.73 12.55 2.90
CA ARG A 68 -1.06 13.96 3.17
C ARG A 68 -0.46 14.90 2.12
N LEU A 69 0.80 14.68 1.74
CA LEU A 69 1.49 15.46 0.72
C LEU A 69 0.87 15.25 -0.66
N ALA A 70 0.53 14.01 -1.03
CA ALA A 70 -0.17 13.71 -2.28
C ALA A 70 -1.52 14.45 -2.37
N ALA A 71 -2.29 14.49 -1.27
CA ALA A 71 -3.54 15.24 -1.21
C ALA A 71 -3.32 16.76 -1.36
N ARG A 72 -2.26 17.29 -0.73
CA ARG A 72 -1.87 18.70 -0.88
C ARG A 72 -1.44 19.03 -2.31
N VAL A 73 -0.57 18.23 -2.91
CA VAL A 73 -0.11 18.38 -4.30
C VAL A 73 -1.30 18.40 -5.26
N ALA A 74 -2.29 17.52 -5.05
CA ALA A 74 -3.52 17.49 -5.84
C ALA A 74 -4.37 18.76 -5.68
N ALA A 75 -4.51 19.27 -4.45
CA ALA A 75 -5.22 20.51 -4.18
C ALA A 75 -4.52 21.73 -4.82
N ASP A 76 -3.19 21.82 -4.67
CA ASP A 76 -2.38 22.90 -5.25
C ASP A 76 -2.40 22.83 -6.80
N ALA A 77 -2.41 21.64 -7.39
CA ALA A 77 -2.58 21.47 -8.84
C ALA A 77 -3.95 21.95 -9.34
N ALA A 78 -5.02 21.69 -8.58
CA ALA A 78 -6.36 22.19 -8.89
C ALA A 78 -6.42 23.72 -8.82
N GLU A 79 -5.70 24.31 -7.87
CA GLU A 79 -5.57 25.76 -7.72
C GLU A 79 -4.79 26.40 -8.88
N VAL A 80 -3.66 25.82 -9.28
CA VAL A 80 -2.93 26.23 -10.51
C VAL A 80 -3.85 26.20 -11.73
N ALA A 81 -4.66 25.14 -11.87
CA ALA A 81 -5.62 25.04 -12.96
C ALA A 81 -6.69 26.14 -12.90
N ARG A 82 -7.16 26.53 -11.71
CA ARG A 82 -8.08 27.66 -11.48
C ARG A 82 -7.45 28.99 -11.90
N CYS A 83 -6.28 29.33 -11.35
CA CYS A 83 -5.55 30.56 -11.67
C CYS A 83 -5.25 30.67 -13.17
N ARG A 84 -4.91 29.55 -13.82
CA ARG A 84 -4.67 29.50 -15.28
C ARG A 84 -5.91 29.84 -16.09
N ARG A 85 -7.09 29.34 -15.69
CA ARG A 85 -8.37 29.68 -16.33
C ARG A 85 -8.68 31.18 -16.16
N GLU A 86 -8.49 31.71 -14.97
CA GLU A 86 -8.71 33.13 -14.67
C GLU A 86 -7.78 34.04 -15.46
N TYR A 87 -6.48 33.76 -15.47
CA TYR A 87 -5.51 34.49 -16.28
C TYR A 87 -5.88 34.49 -17.77
N SER A 88 -6.34 33.35 -18.29
CA SER A 88 -6.76 33.20 -19.69
C SER A 88 -8.06 33.97 -20.00
N ALA A 89 -8.95 34.15 -19.03
CA ALA A 89 -10.21 34.88 -19.18
C ALA A 89 -10.04 36.41 -19.14
N VAL A 90 -8.91 36.93 -18.64
CA VAL A 90 -8.67 38.38 -18.55
C VAL A 90 -8.41 38.97 -19.94
N ARG A 91 -9.28 39.90 -20.36
CA ARG A 91 -9.12 40.65 -21.62
C ARG A 91 -7.81 41.43 -21.65
N LYS A 92 -7.16 41.47 -22.83
CA LYS A 92 -5.86 42.13 -23.06
C LYS A 92 -5.82 43.62 -22.70
N THR A 93 -6.96 44.30 -22.69
CA THR A 93 -7.07 45.73 -22.40
C THR A 93 -7.08 46.07 -20.91
N CYS A 94 -7.20 45.09 -20.01
CA CYS A 94 -7.27 45.29 -18.57
C CYS A 94 -5.90 45.03 -17.89
N PHE A 95 -4.88 45.83 -18.22
CA PHE A 95 -3.48 45.61 -17.81
C PHE A 95 -3.28 45.33 -16.31
N GLY A 96 -3.92 46.09 -15.41
CA GLY A 96 -3.80 45.88 -13.96
C GLY A 96 -4.38 44.54 -13.50
N ARG A 97 -5.53 44.12 -14.05
CA ARG A 97 -6.14 42.82 -13.76
C ARG A 97 -5.32 41.68 -14.34
N LYS A 98 -4.74 41.88 -15.52
CA LYS A 98 -3.90 40.86 -16.17
C LYS A 98 -2.60 40.63 -15.41
N ARG A 99 -1.98 41.70 -14.90
CA ARG A 99 -0.81 41.61 -14.03
C ARG A 99 -1.14 40.84 -12.75
N ARG A 100 -2.20 41.22 -12.04
CA ARG A 100 -2.64 40.52 -10.83
C ARG A 100 -2.89 39.02 -11.07
N ALA A 101 -3.65 38.67 -12.12
CA ALA A 101 -3.92 37.26 -12.43
C ALA A 101 -2.66 36.47 -12.83
N ARG A 102 -1.64 37.15 -13.38
CA ARG A 102 -0.33 36.54 -13.63
C ARG A 102 0.41 36.31 -12.32
N ASP A 103 0.48 37.32 -11.45
CA ASP A 103 1.16 37.21 -10.16
C ASP A 103 0.53 36.10 -9.29
N GLU A 104 -0.80 35.97 -9.30
CA GLU A 104 -1.54 34.88 -8.63
C GLU A 104 -1.25 33.49 -9.24
N LEU A 105 -1.10 33.40 -10.57
CA LEU A 105 -0.70 32.16 -11.24
C LEU A 105 0.76 31.79 -10.95
N ASP A 106 1.67 32.75 -10.97
CA ASP A 106 3.09 32.55 -10.69
C ASP A 106 3.28 32.08 -9.24
N GLU A 107 2.55 32.65 -8.29
CA GLU A 107 2.54 32.21 -6.89
C GLU A 107 1.96 30.80 -6.72
N ALA A 108 0.82 30.50 -7.36
CA ALA A 108 0.23 29.16 -7.31
C ALA A 108 1.19 28.08 -7.87
N ASN A 109 1.90 28.39 -8.96
CA ASN A 109 2.92 27.49 -9.51
C ASN A 109 4.09 27.29 -8.53
N ARG A 110 4.55 28.34 -7.86
CA ARG A 110 5.63 28.25 -6.86
C ARG A 110 5.23 27.32 -5.71
N VAL A 111 4.06 27.54 -5.12
CA VAL A 111 3.54 26.73 -4.01
C VAL A 111 3.35 25.27 -4.43
N HIS A 112 2.77 25.02 -5.60
CA HIS A 112 2.63 23.67 -6.14
C HIS A 112 3.99 23.00 -6.37
N GLY A 113 4.98 23.73 -6.89
CA GLY A 113 6.34 23.24 -7.10
C GLY A 113 7.02 22.82 -5.79
N GLU A 114 6.94 23.66 -4.76
CA GLU A 114 7.45 23.36 -3.42
C GLU A 114 6.79 22.11 -2.81
N ALA A 115 5.45 22.03 -2.85
CA ALA A 115 4.73 20.87 -2.36
C ALA A 115 5.11 19.58 -3.12
N SER A 116 5.32 19.67 -4.44
CA SER A 116 5.68 18.53 -5.29
C SER A 116 7.11 18.04 -5.02
N MET A 117 8.05 18.96 -4.75
CA MET A 117 9.42 18.61 -4.37
C MET A 117 9.45 17.84 -3.05
N VAL A 118 8.81 18.37 -2.01
CA VAL A 118 8.76 17.71 -0.70
C VAL A 118 8.05 16.34 -0.80
N HIS A 119 7.00 16.25 -1.62
CA HIS A 119 6.34 14.96 -1.88
C HIS A 119 7.29 13.95 -2.53
N ALA A 120 8.05 14.37 -3.55
CA ALA A 120 9.02 13.52 -4.23
C ALA A 120 10.13 13.02 -3.28
N GLU A 121 10.65 13.89 -2.40
CA GLU A 121 11.66 13.54 -1.40
C GLU A 121 11.14 12.44 -0.44
N VAL A 122 9.90 12.56 0.04
CA VAL A 122 9.29 11.54 0.91
C VAL A 122 9.09 10.21 0.17
N VAL A 123 8.68 10.25 -1.10
CA VAL A 123 8.54 9.05 -1.93
C VAL A 123 9.89 8.35 -2.13
N GLU A 124 10.95 9.11 -2.39
CA GLU A 124 12.31 8.60 -2.53
C GLU A 124 12.81 7.98 -1.22
N LEU A 125 12.64 8.67 -0.10
CA LEU A 125 13.09 8.19 1.20
C LEU A 125 12.37 6.91 1.65
N LYS A 126 11.06 6.81 1.38
CA LYS A 126 10.29 5.58 1.57
C LYS A 126 10.84 4.44 0.71
N ALA A 127 11.23 4.72 -0.53
CA ALA A 127 11.82 3.72 -1.42
C ALA A 127 13.20 3.24 -0.91
N ILE A 128 14.02 4.14 -0.36
CA ILE A 128 15.32 3.82 0.26
C ILE A 128 15.13 2.89 1.45
N LEU A 129 14.24 3.25 2.39
CA LEU A 129 13.94 2.42 3.57
C LEU A 129 13.53 1.00 3.16
N ARG A 130 12.56 0.89 2.24
CA ARG A 130 12.04 -0.43 1.84
C ARG A 130 13.07 -1.25 1.08
N SER A 131 13.82 -0.63 0.18
CA SER A 131 14.91 -1.31 -0.54
C SER A 131 15.96 -1.85 0.42
N PHE A 132 16.30 -1.08 1.46
CA PHE A 132 17.18 -1.52 2.52
C PHE A 132 16.63 -2.75 3.26
N VAL A 133 15.38 -2.71 3.73
CA VAL A 133 14.76 -3.85 4.43
C VAL A 133 14.60 -5.08 3.54
N VAL A 134 14.30 -4.90 2.25
CA VAL A 134 14.28 -6.01 1.29
C VAL A 134 15.68 -6.60 1.11
N ALA A 135 16.72 -5.77 1.00
CA ALA A 135 18.10 -6.21 0.86
C ALA A 135 18.66 -6.88 2.14
N LEU A 136 18.13 -6.53 3.31
CA LEU A 136 18.41 -7.26 4.56
C LEU A 136 17.96 -8.72 4.51
N ALA A 137 16.98 -9.05 3.67
CA ALA A 137 16.43 -10.40 3.50
C ALA A 137 16.16 -11.16 4.84
N PRO A 138 15.43 -10.55 5.80
CA PRO A 138 15.12 -11.19 7.06
C PRO A 138 14.33 -12.49 6.83
N ARG A 139 14.69 -13.55 7.57
CA ARG A 139 14.13 -14.89 7.37
C ARG A 139 12.79 -15.11 8.06
N GLU A 140 12.56 -14.42 9.17
CA GLU A 140 11.40 -14.60 10.02
C GLU A 140 10.96 -13.27 10.67
N GLY A 141 9.76 -13.27 11.24
CA GLY A 141 9.17 -12.12 11.92
C GLY A 141 8.60 -11.05 10.99
N LEU A 142 8.22 -9.92 11.58
CA LEU A 142 7.47 -8.86 10.90
C LEU A 142 8.27 -8.19 9.78
N LEU A 143 9.60 -8.06 9.92
CA LEU A 143 10.42 -7.53 8.84
C LEU A 143 10.47 -8.47 7.63
N ALA A 144 10.44 -9.79 7.84
CA ALA A 144 10.38 -10.78 6.76
C ALA A 144 9.04 -10.70 6.00
N GLU A 145 7.93 -10.60 6.75
CA GLU A 145 6.60 -10.36 6.19
C GLU A 145 6.55 -9.07 5.37
N ALA A 146 7.13 -7.98 5.91
CA ALA A 146 7.17 -6.68 5.23
C ALA A 146 8.03 -6.71 3.96
N ALA A 147 9.25 -7.25 4.04
CA ALA A 147 10.15 -7.41 2.91
C ALA A 147 9.49 -8.23 1.78
N ALA A 148 8.88 -9.38 2.11
CA ALA A 148 8.18 -10.21 1.14
C ALA A 148 7.01 -9.46 0.47
N GLY A 149 6.30 -8.65 1.24
CA GLY A 149 5.22 -7.80 0.75
C GLY A 149 5.67 -6.66 -0.16
N TRP A 150 6.75 -5.96 0.20
CA TRP A 150 7.25 -4.80 -0.54
C TRP A 150 7.92 -5.14 -1.87
N VAL A 151 8.39 -6.37 -2.06
CA VAL A 151 8.85 -6.84 -3.38
C VAL A 151 7.70 -6.91 -4.40
N ARG A 152 6.45 -7.04 -3.94
CA ARG A 152 5.28 -7.11 -4.82
C ARG A 152 4.84 -5.71 -5.23
N SER A 153 4.57 -5.54 -6.52
CA SER A 153 3.88 -4.34 -7.02
C SER A 153 2.49 -4.23 -6.39
N SER A 154 2.03 -3.01 -6.12
CA SER A 154 0.65 -2.74 -5.72
C SER A 154 -0.31 -2.63 -6.91
N ALA A 155 0.19 -2.75 -8.14
CA ALA A 155 -0.62 -2.73 -9.35
C ALA A 155 -1.53 -3.96 -9.43
N VAL A 156 -2.70 -3.77 -10.03
CA VAL A 156 -3.64 -4.87 -10.28
C VAL A 156 -2.99 -5.88 -11.24
N PRO A 157 -2.90 -7.17 -10.89
CA PRO A 157 -2.30 -8.15 -11.79
C PRO A 157 -3.04 -8.29 -13.12
N ALA A 158 -2.28 -8.60 -14.17
CA ALA A 158 -2.86 -8.96 -15.45
C ALA A 158 -3.74 -10.22 -15.28
N GLY A 159 -4.94 -10.22 -15.86
CA GLY A 159 -5.92 -11.30 -15.71
C GLY A 159 -7.01 -11.03 -14.67
N VAL A 160 -6.82 -10.07 -13.78
CA VAL A 160 -7.87 -9.62 -12.84
C VAL A 160 -8.81 -8.65 -13.56
N SER A 161 -10.12 -8.86 -13.43
CA SER A 161 -11.13 -7.90 -13.90
C SER A 161 -11.58 -7.00 -12.75
N VAL A 162 -11.53 -5.68 -12.94
CA VAL A 162 -11.89 -4.68 -11.93
C VAL A 162 -13.27 -4.10 -12.21
N PHE A 163 -14.10 -4.00 -11.18
CA PHE A 163 -15.44 -3.41 -11.21
C PHE A 163 -15.49 -2.23 -10.25
N GLU A 164 -16.04 -1.11 -10.72
CA GLU A 164 -16.11 0.16 -9.98
C GLU A 164 -16.96 0.10 -8.71
N ASP A 165 -17.91 -0.83 -8.61
CA ASP A 165 -18.67 -1.08 -7.39
C ASP A 165 -19.28 -2.50 -7.38
N VAL A 166 -19.89 -2.84 -6.23
CA VAL A 166 -20.56 -4.14 -6.03
C VAL A 166 -21.80 -4.31 -6.91
N ARG A 167 -22.49 -3.22 -7.27
CA ARG A 167 -23.71 -3.30 -8.10
C ARG A 167 -23.36 -3.72 -9.52
N ASN A 168 -22.30 -3.14 -10.09
CA ASN A 168 -21.76 -3.51 -11.40
C ASN A 168 -21.29 -4.96 -11.41
N PHE A 169 -20.65 -5.41 -10.33
CA PHE A 169 -20.25 -6.81 -10.19
C PHE A 169 -21.44 -7.78 -10.12
N LEU A 170 -22.50 -7.41 -9.39
CA LEU A 170 -23.72 -8.21 -9.23
C LEU A 170 -24.73 -8.07 -10.39
N ALA A 171 -24.44 -7.25 -11.40
CA ALA A 171 -25.29 -7.13 -12.59
C ALA A 171 -25.37 -8.46 -13.38
N ASP A 172 -24.39 -9.36 -13.23
CA ASP A 172 -24.54 -10.76 -13.62
C ASP A 172 -25.47 -11.46 -12.61
N THR A 173 -26.70 -11.74 -13.03
CA THR A 173 -27.76 -12.31 -12.19
C THR A 173 -27.44 -13.69 -11.63
N ARG A 174 -26.36 -14.34 -12.10
CA ARG A 174 -25.81 -15.57 -11.53
C ARG A 174 -24.94 -15.34 -10.30
N ARG A 175 -24.67 -14.10 -9.90
CA ARG A 175 -24.08 -13.74 -8.60
C ARG A 175 -25.20 -13.27 -7.67
N GLU A 176 -25.12 -13.64 -6.39
CA GLU A 176 -26.13 -13.24 -5.39
C GLU A 176 -25.52 -12.22 -4.43
N ALA A 177 -26.33 -11.28 -3.97
CA ALA A 177 -25.99 -10.50 -2.79
C ALA A 177 -26.02 -11.41 -1.55
N ALA A 178 -25.27 -11.06 -0.51
CA ALA A 178 -25.34 -11.84 0.73
C ALA A 178 -26.75 -11.71 1.37
N PRO A 179 -27.25 -12.78 2.00
CA PRO A 179 -28.60 -12.81 2.57
C PRO A 179 -28.79 -11.93 3.82
N ASP A 180 -27.71 -11.37 4.36
CA ASP A 180 -27.69 -10.56 5.58
C ASP A 180 -28.26 -9.14 5.42
N GLY A 181 -28.68 -8.76 4.21
CA GLY A 181 -29.44 -7.54 3.96
C GLY A 181 -28.62 -6.24 4.05
N LEU A 182 -27.30 -6.33 4.28
CA LEU A 182 -26.41 -5.19 4.18
C LEU A 182 -26.21 -4.85 2.70
N ALA A 183 -26.77 -3.73 2.25
CA ALA A 183 -26.66 -3.31 0.86
C ALA A 183 -25.18 -3.31 0.38
N GLY A 184 -24.90 -4.15 -0.62
CA GLY A 184 -23.60 -4.24 -1.26
C GLY A 184 -22.60 -5.20 -0.60
N THR A 185 -23.06 -6.26 0.06
CA THR A 185 -22.27 -7.46 0.36
C THR A 185 -22.46 -8.52 -0.75
N ILE A 186 -21.39 -9.20 -1.12
CA ILE A 186 -21.40 -10.27 -2.13
C ILE A 186 -21.63 -11.59 -1.40
N GLY A 187 -22.58 -12.40 -1.85
CA GLY A 187 -22.84 -13.71 -1.27
C GLY A 187 -21.76 -14.71 -1.65
N GLY A 188 -21.33 -15.55 -0.70
CA GLY A 188 -20.28 -16.53 -0.92
C GLY A 188 -19.69 -17.05 0.38
N GLU A 189 -18.61 -17.79 0.25
CA GLU A 189 -17.74 -18.18 1.35
C GLU A 189 -16.56 -17.21 1.45
N ASP A 190 -16.29 -16.69 2.65
CA ASP A 190 -15.25 -15.70 2.88
C ASP A 190 -13.94 -16.37 3.32
N PHE A 191 -12.83 -15.93 2.70
CA PHE A 191 -11.46 -16.38 2.97
C PHE A 191 -10.64 -15.22 3.52
N GLY A 192 -11.08 -14.65 4.63
CA GLY A 192 -10.43 -13.53 5.32
C GLY A 192 -10.82 -12.15 4.78
N ASP A 193 -10.77 -11.16 5.67
CA ASP A 193 -11.26 -9.80 5.48
C ASP A 193 -10.22 -8.71 5.77
N LEU A 194 -8.97 -9.11 6.03
CA LEU A 194 -7.85 -8.23 6.34
C LEU A 194 -6.76 -8.28 5.27
N TRP A 195 -7.13 -8.53 4.01
CA TRP A 195 -6.19 -8.50 2.90
C TRP A 195 -5.76 -7.07 2.60
N ARG A 196 -4.49 -6.91 2.20
CA ARG A 196 -3.83 -5.61 2.12
C ARG A 196 -3.36 -5.33 0.71
N ARG A 197 -3.48 -4.05 0.34
CA ARG A 197 -2.92 -3.50 -0.89
C ARG A 197 -2.46 -2.08 -0.57
N GLU A 198 -1.23 -1.77 -0.94
CA GLU A 198 -0.70 -0.43 -0.72
C GLU A 198 -1.55 0.62 -1.45
N GLY A 199 -1.84 1.72 -0.75
CA GLY A 199 -2.72 2.80 -1.20
C GLY A 199 -4.18 2.67 -0.73
N ASP A 200 -4.59 1.45 -0.36
CA ASP A 200 -5.95 1.14 0.12
C ASP A 200 -6.05 1.04 1.64
N ASP A 201 -5.00 0.58 2.32
CA ASP A 201 -4.99 0.36 3.78
C ASP A 201 -5.32 1.65 4.58
N PRO A 202 -5.97 1.53 5.76
CA PRO A 202 -6.17 2.66 6.64
C PRO A 202 -4.83 3.08 7.26
N VAL A 203 -4.68 4.38 7.47
CA VAL A 203 -3.45 5.02 7.99
C VAL A 203 -3.36 4.93 9.52
N GLU A 204 -4.49 4.76 10.20
CA GLU A 204 -4.63 5.12 11.61
C GLU A 204 -3.85 4.27 12.61
N GLN A 205 -3.21 3.16 12.20
CA GLN A 205 -2.42 2.32 13.11
C GLN A 205 -1.24 1.58 12.42
N PRO A 206 0.02 2.02 12.65
CA PRO A 206 1.23 1.52 11.99
C PRO A 206 1.47 0.01 12.03
N LEU A 207 1.06 -0.63 13.12
CA LEU A 207 1.26 -2.06 13.38
C LEU A 207 -0.05 -2.85 13.45
N ALA A 208 -1.20 -2.25 13.16
CA ALA A 208 -2.48 -2.89 13.42
C ALA A 208 -2.79 -4.10 12.55
N ARG A 209 -1.94 -4.40 11.55
CA ARG A 209 -2.14 -5.55 10.66
C ARG A 209 -3.56 -5.55 10.06
N THR A 210 -4.08 -4.36 9.77
CA THR A 210 -5.42 -4.15 9.21
C THR A 210 -5.34 -4.11 7.69
N GLY A 211 -6.30 -4.76 7.04
CA GLY A 211 -6.50 -4.71 5.60
C GLY A 211 -7.91 -4.24 5.27
N CYS A 212 -8.06 -3.73 4.06
CA CYS A 212 -9.33 -3.18 3.58
C CYS A 212 -10.08 -4.15 2.67
N TRP A 213 -9.49 -5.30 2.36
CA TRP A 213 -10.00 -6.20 1.34
C TRP A 213 -10.46 -7.52 1.95
N LEU A 214 -11.63 -7.96 1.50
CA LEU A 214 -12.14 -9.31 1.71
C LEU A 214 -11.92 -10.12 0.45
N VAL A 215 -11.48 -11.37 0.59
CA VAL A 215 -11.43 -12.34 -0.50
C VAL A 215 -12.51 -13.39 -0.25
N GLY A 216 -13.23 -13.78 -1.30
CA GLY A 216 -14.30 -14.77 -1.17
C GLY A 216 -14.48 -15.63 -2.42
N TYR A 217 -15.28 -16.68 -2.26
CA TYR A 217 -15.63 -17.65 -3.29
C TYR A 217 -17.14 -17.74 -3.48
N ILE A 218 -17.59 -17.63 -4.72
CA ILE A 218 -18.99 -17.78 -5.10
C ILE A 218 -19.20 -19.18 -5.67
N LYS A 219 -19.74 -20.10 -4.87
CA LYS A 219 -19.99 -21.50 -5.28
C LYS A 219 -20.85 -21.62 -6.55
N ARG A 220 -21.87 -20.77 -6.68
CA ARG A 220 -22.83 -20.81 -7.80
C ARG A 220 -22.17 -20.51 -9.14
N THR A 221 -21.29 -19.52 -9.20
CA THR A 221 -20.58 -19.13 -10.44
C THR A 221 -19.18 -19.71 -10.55
N ARG A 222 -18.68 -20.34 -9.47
CA ARG A 222 -17.33 -20.91 -9.38
C ARG A 222 -16.25 -19.84 -9.53
N GLU A 223 -16.48 -18.69 -8.91
CA GLU A 223 -15.64 -17.49 -9.04
C GLU A 223 -14.95 -17.15 -7.71
N ILE A 224 -13.70 -16.72 -7.79
CA ILE A 224 -12.99 -16.13 -6.65
C ILE A 224 -12.94 -14.62 -6.89
N TYR A 225 -13.29 -13.85 -5.87
CA TYR A 225 -13.36 -12.39 -5.92
C TYR A 225 -12.67 -11.76 -4.73
N ALA A 226 -12.35 -10.48 -4.86
CA ALA A 226 -11.98 -9.63 -3.73
C ALA A 226 -12.83 -8.35 -3.72
N VAL A 227 -13.17 -7.83 -2.55
CA VAL A 227 -13.96 -6.60 -2.40
C VAL A 227 -13.35 -5.68 -1.36
N ARG A 228 -13.22 -4.39 -1.71
CA ARG A 228 -12.76 -3.34 -0.80
C ARG A 228 -13.91 -2.90 0.11
N ARG A 229 -13.69 -2.98 1.43
CA ARG A 229 -14.68 -2.71 2.49
C ARG A 229 -14.39 -1.45 3.32
N CYS A 230 -13.35 -0.67 3.01
CA CYS A 230 -13.06 0.54 3.77
C CYS A 230 -13.98 1.72 3.39
N ASP A 231 -14.54 2.38 4.40
CA ASP A 231 -15.52 3.46 4.22
C ASP A 231 -14.92 4.75 3.62
N THR A 232 -13.60 4.90 3.69
CA THR A 232 -12.88 6.11 3.23
C THR A 232 -12.51 6.09 1.75
N ARG A 233 -12.82 4.99 1.03
CA ARG A 233 -12.53 4.84 -0.41
C ARG A 233 -13.76 4.31 -1.15
N THR A 234 -13.82 4.56 -2.45
CA THR A 234 -14.84 3.95 -3.31
C THR A 234 -14.73 2.43 -3.24
N ARG A 235 -15.86 1.75 -2.99
CA ARG A 235 -15.92 0.27 -3.06
C ARG A 235 -15.46 -0.18 -4.43
N GLU A 236 -14.71 -1.27 -4.48
CA GLU A 236 -14.20 -1.84 -5.73
C GLU A 236 -14.22 -3.35 -5.58
N VAL A 237 -14.51 -4.04 -6.68
CA VAL A 237 -14.56 -5.51 -6.70
C VAL A 237 -13.62 -6.01 -7.76
N TRP A 238 -12.79 -6.98 -7.39
CA TRP A 238 -11.92 -7.70 -8.31
C TRP A 238 -12.47 -9.09 -8.53
N LEU A 239 -12.61 -9.47 -9.79
CA LEU A 239 -12.76 -10.88 -10.16
C LEU A 239 -11.36 -11.45 -10.40
N LEU A 240 -10.92 -12.32 -9.48
CA LEU A 240 -9.58 -12.89 -9.50
C LEU A 240 -9.50 -14.09 -10.45
N GLY A 241 -10.55 -14.89 -10.52
CA GLY A 241 -10.58 -16.07 -11.37
C GLY A 241 -11.96 -16.74 -11.45
N ARG A 242 -12.11 -17.65 -12.42
CA ARG A 242 -13.35 -18.40 -12.68
C ARG A 242 -13.06 -19.89 -12.87
N GLY A 243 -14.08 -20.73 -12.69
CA GLY A 243 -14.01 -22.16 -12.97
C GLY A 243 -13.53 -23.03 -11.80
N PHE A 244 -13.39 -22.47 -10.60
CA PHE A 244 -12.90 -23.19 -9.43
C PHE A 244 -13.96 -24.11 -8.83
N SER A 245 -13.60 -25.37 -8.55
CA SER A 245 -14.39 -26.18 -7.61
C SER A 245 -14.22 -25.63 -6.19
N ALA A 246 -15.19 -25.90 -5.31
CA ALA A 246 -15.08 -25.47 -3.92
C ALA A 246 -13.82 -26.06 -3.24
N ALA A 247 -13.54 -27.35 -3.47
CA ALA A 247 -12.32 -28.00 -2.95
C ALA A 247 -11.05 -27.29 -3.43
N HIS A 248 -10.94 -26.99 -4.74
CA HIS A 248 -9.77 -26.30 -5.27
C HIS A 248 -9.64 -24.86 -4.72
N ALA A 249 -10.76 -24.13 -4.58
CA ALA A 249 -10.73 -22.81 -3.96
C ALA A 249 -10.25 -22.87 -2.50
N HIS A 250 -10.69 -23.88 -1.73
CA HIS A 250 -10.23 -24.13 -0.37
C HIS A 250 -8.74 -24.45 -0.30
N ASP A 251 -8.29 -25.41 -1.11
CA ASP A 251 -6.89 -25.85 -1.17
C ASP A 251 -5.95 -24.69 -1.53
N LEU A 252 -6.41 -23.80 -2.41
CA LEU A 252 -5.65 -22.63 -2.85
C LEU A 252 -5.65 -21.49 -1.83
N LEU A 253 -6.82 -21.11 -1.30
CA LEU A 253 -6.97 -19.89 -0.50
C LEU A 253 -6.63 -20.08 0.98
N THR A 254 -6.92 -21.25 1.56
CA THR A 254 -6.73 -21.49 3.00
C THR A 254 -5.27 -21.32 3.45
N PRO A 255 -4.25 -21.83 2.72
CA PRO A 255 -2.86 -21.61 3.12
C PRO A 255 -2.45 -20.13 3.07
N LEU A 256 -3.10 -19.33 2.21
CA LEU A 256 -2.77 -17.93 2.02
C LEU A 256 -3.31 -17.03 3.14
N THR A 257 -4.36 -17.44 3.86
CA THR A 257 -4.98 -16.59 4.91
C THR A 257 -4.00 -16.23 6.03
N ALA A 258 -3.02 -17.10 6.32
CA ALA A 258 -1.96 -16.81 7.29
C ALA A 258 -1.10 -15.59 6.90
N ARG A 259 -1.12 -15.22 5.62
CA ARG A 259 -0.32 -14.13 5.03
C ARG A 259 -1.15 -12.89 4.71
N MET A 260 -2.44 -12.86 5.07
CA MET A 260 -3.34 -11.76 4.72
C MET A 260 -2.85 -10.40 5.25
N GLN A 261 -2.09 -10.40 6.34
CA GLN A 261 -1.60 -9.20 7.00
C GLN A 261 -0.27 -8.68 6.43
N GLU A 262 0.38 -9.41 5.52
CA GLU A 262 1.56 -8.93 4.79
C GLU A 262 1.21 -7.72 3.89
N PRO A 263 2.12 -6.75 3.68
CA PRO A 263 1.92 -5.75 2.65
C PRO A 263 1.67 -6.40 1.28
N ASN A 264 0.74 -5.84 0.50
CA ASN A 264 0.38 -6.35 -0.84
C ASN A 264 -0.02 -7.84 -0.86
N SER A 265 -0.55 -8.38 0.24
CA SER A 265 -1.07 -9.75 0.32
C SER A 265 -2.23 -10.02 -0.65
N LEU A 266 -3.03 -9.00 -0.98
CA LEU A 266 -4.05 -9.12 -2.02
C LEU A 266 -3.45 -9.45 -3.39
N ILE A 267 -2.27 -8.88 -3.68
CA ILE A 267 -1.56 -9.10 -4.95
C ILE A 267 -1.01 -10.52 -5.01
N LEU A 268 -0.53 -11.05 -3.87
CA LEU A 268 -0.16 -12.46 -3.75
C LEU A 268 -1.35 -13.36 -4.11
N VAL A 269 -2.50 -13.19 -3.46
CA VAL A 269 -3.70 -14.00 -3.75
C VAL A 269 -4.13 -13.88 -5.21
N ALA A 270 -4.16 -12.66 -5.74
CA ALA A 270 -4.55 -12.43 -7.12
C ALA A 270 -3.65 -13.17 -8.11
N ASN A 271 -2.32 -13.13 -7.93
CA ASN A 271 -1.37 -13.85 -8.78
C ASN A 271 -1.54 -15.37 -8.68
N GLU A 272 -1.68 -15.92 -7.46
CA GLU A 272 -1.90 -17.36 -7.25
C GLU A 272 -3.18 -17.85 -7.93
N VAL A 273 -4.27 -17.10 -7.79
CA VAL A 273 -5.56 -17.42 -8.44
C VAL A 273 -5.47 -17.31 -9.97
N VAL A 274 -4.82 -16.27 -10.49
CA VAL A 274 -4.62 -16.12 -11.94
C VAL A 274 -3.78 -17.27 -12.50
N GLY A 275 -2.68 -17.63 -11.83
CA GLY A 275 -1.83 -18.76 -12.19
C GLY A 275 -2.62 -20.08 -12.25
N ALA A 276 -3.35 -20.40 -11.18
CA ALA A 276 -4.17 -21.61 -11.11
C ALA A 276 -5.28 -21.64 -12.18
N ALA A 277 -5.87 -20.49 -12.53
CA ALA A 277 -6.87 -20.40 -13.58
C ALA A 277 -6.27 -20.67 -14.97
N HIS A 278 -5.02 -20.29 -15.22
CA HIS A 278 -4.33 -20.58 -16.48
C HIS A 278 -3.97 -22.06 -16.63
N GLU A 279 -3.48 -22.70 -15.58
CA GLU A 279 -3.14 -24.13 -15.58
C GLU A 279 -4.38 -25.00 -15.89
N HIS A 280 -5.53 -24.64 -15.34
CA HIS A 280 -6.79 -25.36 -15.57
C HIS A 280 -7.28 -25.27 -17.03
N ASN A 281 -6.98 -24.17 -17.71
CA ASN A 281 -7.35 -23.97 -19.12
C ASN A 281 -6.35 -24.63 -20.08
N GLY A 282 -5.07 -24.69 -19.71
CA GLY A 282 -4.02 -25.34 -20.51
C GLY A 282 -4.12 -26.87 -20.54
N GLY A 283 -4.67 -27.50 -19.49
CA GLY A 283 -4.89 -28.95 -19.43
C GLY A 283 -6.07 -29.49 -20.25
N ARG A 284 -6.74 -28.63 -21.04
CA ARG A 284 -7.88 -28.99 -21.91
C ARG A 284 -7.58 -28.86 -23.41
N ALA A 285 -6.32 -28.65 -23.80
CA ALA A 285 -5.88 -28.62 -25.18
C ALA A 285 -5.49 -30.00 -25.70
#